data_AF-A0A0Q0HKK3-F1
#
_entry.id   AF-A0A0Q0HKK3-F1
#
_cell.length_a   1.000
_cell.length_b   1.000
_cell.length_c   1.000
_cell.angle_alpha   90.00
_cell.angle_beta   90.00
_cell.angle_gamma   90.00
#
_symmetry.space_group_name_H-M   'P 1'
#
loop_
_entity.id
_entity.type
_entity.pdbx_description
1 polymer ?
#
loop_
_entity_poly.entity_id
_entity_poly.type
_entity_poly.pdbx_seq_one_letter_code
_entity_poly.pdbx_strand_id
1 'polypeptide(L)'
;MKSTTLLVLPLIFISFFGYSAAQKVYSWKDKNGVLVFSDTPRPGATEVKMNTQNLTMPATDTSILDSAPSATPVKFKVSIASPANEATVRENTGSVYVTARINPRFENGFKVQLLFDGNPHGAPSNSTTFALREVERGEHTLQAKLYDANNKLVSVSPVSTFFMHRTSIYGGN
;
A
#
# COMPACT_ATOMS: atom_id res chain seq x y z
N MET A 1 62.59 30.43 41.05
CA MET A 1 62.11 29.17 41.65
C MET A 1 62.45 28.04 40.69
N LYS A 2 63.36 27.14 41.10
CA LYS A 2 63.52 25.69 40.82
C LYS A 2 62.94 25.18 39.47
N SER A 3 63.66 24.53 38.55
CA SER A 3 64.62 23.44 38.72
C SER A 3 65.59 23.27 37.53
N THR A 4 66.75 22.69 37.84
CA THR A 4 67.99 22.55 37.07
C THR A 4 68.16 21.09 36.58
N THR A 5 68.50 20.89 35.29
CA THR A 5 69.29 19.78 34.65
C THR A 5 68.94 18.30 34.91
N LEU A 6 69.25 17.25 34.13
CA LEU A 6 69.77 16.94 32.79
C LEU A 6 70.09 15.40 32.82
N LEU A 7 69.90 14.67 31.71
CA LEU A 7 70.66 13.48 31.25
C LEU A 7 70.42 12.03 31.85
N VAL A 8 69.90 11.14 30.97
CA VAL A 8 70.41 9.80 30.54
C VAL A 8 70.25 8.51 31.41
N LEU A 9 69.35 7.61 30.94
CA LEU A 9 69.50 6.22 30.39
C LEU A 9 70.44 5.17 31.10
N PRO A 10 70.32 3.81 30.93
CA PRO A 10 69.23 2.83 30.59
C PRO A 10 69.15 1.67 31.65
N LEU A 11 68.27 0.64 31.46
CA LEU A 11 68.63 -0.79 31.23
C LEU A 11 67.48 -1.81 31.54
N ILE A 12 67.06 -2.53 30.48
CA ILE A 12 66.60 -3.93 30.45
C ILE A 12 65.40 -4.39 31.33
N PHE A 13 64.27 -4.70 30.67
CA PHE A 13 63.62 -6.01 30.87
C PHE A 13 62.81 -6.43 29.63
N ILE A 14 63.47 -7.25 28.83
CA ILE A 14 62.96 -8.40 28.06
C ILE A 14 61.60 -8.24 27.39
N SER A 15 61.67 -7.98 26.09
CA SER A 15 60.63 -8.27 25.10
C SER A 15 60.21 -9.75 25.19
N PHE A 16 59.01 -10.02 25.71
CA PHE A 16 58.30 -11.25 25.38
C PHE A 16 57.59 -11.03 24.03
N PHE A 17 58.35 -11.17 22.94
CA PHE A 17 57.75 -11.40 21.63
C PHE A 17 57.09 -12.78 21.69
N GLY A 18 55.80 -12.82 21.98
CA GLY A 18 54.97 -13.99 21.74
C GLY A 18 55.05 -14.30 20.24
N TYR A 19 55.79 -15.34 19.89
CA TYR A 19 55.71 -15.95 18.58
C TYR A 19 54.28 -16.49 18.42
N SER A 20 53.41 -15.74 17.74
CA SER A 20 52.23 -16.34 17.11
C SER A 20 52.72 -17.21 15.97
N ALA A 21 53.16 -18.43 16.29
CA ALA A 21 53.37 -19.46 15.30
C ALA A 21 52.03 -19.71 14.62
N ALA A 22 52.01 -19.70 13.29
CA ALA A 22 50.85 -20.08 12.51
C ALA A 22 50.32 -21.44 13.02
N GLN A 23 49.05 -21.49 13.48
CA GLN A 23 48.45 -22.71 14.00
C GLN A 23 48.41 -23.77 12.88
N LYS A 24 49.24 -24.80 13.04
CA LYS A 24 49.26 -25.97 12.15
C LYS A 24 48.25 -26.98 12.67
N VAL A 25 47.24 -27.27 11.86
CA VAL A 25 46.24 -28.29 12.19
C VAL A 25 46.68 -29.60 11.54
N TYR A 26 46.73 -30.69 12.31
CA TYR A 26 47.08 -32.02 11.84
C TYR A 26 45.84 -32.90 11.81
N SER A 27 45.78 -33.84 10.85
CA SER A 27 44.69 -34.81 10.74
C SER A 27 45.19 -36.24 10.68
N TRP A 28 44.48 -37.17 11.32
CA TRP A 28 44.73 -38.62 11.22
C TRP A 28 43.43 -39.42 11.35
N LYS A 29 43.45 -40.68 10.93
CA LYS A 29 42.37 -41.64 11.20
C LYS A 29 42.67 -42.43 12.47
N ASP A 30 41.74 -42.45 13.42
CA ASP A 30 41.86 -43.25 14.62
C ASP A 30 41.63 -44.75 14.35
N LYS A 31 41.70 -45.58 15.40
CA LYS A 31 41.53 -47.05 15.30
C LYS A 31 40.14 -47.46 14.81
N ASN A 32 39.16 -46.57 14.88
CA ASN A 32 37.79 -46.79 14.42
C ASN A 32 37.56 -46.20 13.01
N GLY A 33 38.61 -45.68 12.37
CA GLY A 33 38.54 -45.05 11.05
C GLY A 33 38.01 -43.62 11.05
N VAL A 34 37.81 -43.02 12.22
CA VAL A 34 37.26 -41.66 12.38
C VAL A 34 38.38 -40.64 12.15
N LEU A 35 38.11 -39.63 11.33
CA LEU A 35 39.05 -38.54 11.04
C LEU A 35 39.07 -37.55 12.20
N VAL A 36 40.23 -37.39 12.83
CA VAL A 36 40.45 -36.49 13.97
C VAL A 36 41.39 -35.36 13.56
N PHE A 37 41.04 -34.12 13.94
CA PHE A 37 41.86 -32.92 13.76
C PHE A 37 42.43 -32.45 15.11
N SER A 38 43.72 -32.12 15.16
CA SER A 38 44.37 -31.61 16.39
C SER A 38 45.50 -30.64 16.07
N ASP A 39 45.72 -29.71 17.00
CA ASP A 39 46.84 -28.75 16.95
C ASP A 39 48.16 -29.36 17.43
N THR A 40 48.16 -30.61 17.94
CA THR A 40 49.36 -31.30 18.44
C THR A 40 49.84 -32.37 17.44
N PRO A 41 51.13 -32.37 17.05
CA PRO A 41 51.65 -33.36 16.10
C PRO A 41 51.69 -34.77 16.71
N ARG A 42 51.35 -35.78 15.92
CA ARG A 42 51.43 -37.21 16.27
C ARG A 42 52.10 -38.03 15.16
N PRO A 43 52.78 -39.13 15.50
CA PRO A 43 53.31 -40.06 14.50
C PRO A 43 52.18 -40.58 13.58
N GLY A 44 52.31 -40.37 12.27
CA GLY A 44 51.30 -40.75 11.28
C GLY A 44 50.22 -39.71 10.99
N ALA A 45 50.30 -38.51 11.58
CA ALA A 45 49.40 -37.40 11.26
C ALA A 45 49.91 -36.58 10.06
N THR A 46 48.97 -36.13 9.22
CA THR A 46 49.27 -35.29 8.05
C THR A 46 48.88 -33.84 8.34
N GLU A 47 49.80 -32.90 8.08
CA GLU A 47 49.55 -31.46 8.24
C GLU A 47 48.50 -30.98 7.22
N VAL A 48 47.43 -30.36 7.71
CA VAL A 48 46.33 -29.83 6.90
C VAL A 48 46.63 -28.37 6.56
N LYS A 49 46.91 -28.10 5.29
CA LYS A 49 47.01 -26.74 4.77
C LYS A 49 45.61 -26.22 4.44
N MET A 50 45.07 -25.32 5.26
CA MET A 50 43.81 -24.64 4.93
C MET A 50 44.06 -23.62 3.81
N ASN A 51 43.34 -23.73 2.69
CA ASN A 51 43.24 -22.66 1.71
C ASN A 51 42.05 -21.77 2.08
N THR A 52 42.30 -20.54 2.52
CA THR A 52 41.24 -19.54 2.63
C THR A 52 40.84 -19.11 1.22
N GLN A 53 39.86 -19.80 0.64
CA GLN A 53 39.21 -19.30 -0.57
C GLN A 53 38.35 -18.10 -0.17
N ASN A 54 38.69 -16.91 -0.68
CA ASN A 54 37.85 -15.74 -0.52
C ASN A 54 36.55 -15.97 -1.30
N LEU A 55 35.47 -16.26 -0.57
CA LEU A 55 34.13 -16.39 -1.13
C LEU A 55 33.58 -15.00 -1.42
N THR A 56 33.76 -14.51 -2.65
CA THR A 56 33.05 -13.31 -3.14
C THR A 56 31.68 -13.73 -3.66
N MET A 57 30.62 -13.32 -2.98
CA MET A 57 29.26 -13.48 -3.48
C MET A 57 28.96 -12.38 -4.51
N PRO A 58 28.51 -12.73 -5.73
CA PRO A 58 28.11 -11.73 -6.71
C PRO A 58 26.81 -11.03 -6.28
N ALA A 59 26.74 -9.71 -6.51
CA ALA A 59 25.52 -8.94 -6.28
C ALA A 59 24.41 -9.39 -7.24
N THR A 60 23.20 -9.57 -6.72
CA THR A 60 22.02 -9.94 -7.51
C THR A 60 21.50 -8.73 -8.29
N ASP A 61 21.23 -8.91 -9.58
CA ASP A 61 20.67 -7.87 -10.45
C ASP A 61 19.22 -7.55 -10.03
N THR A 62 18.99 -6.29 -9.64
CA THR A 62 17.69 -5.76 -9.20
C THR A 62 16.97 -4.96 -10.27
N SER A 63 17.38 -5.03 -11.54
CA SER A 63 16.74 -4.30 -12.66
C SER A 63 15.23 -4.55 -12.77
N ILE A 64 14.76 -5.72 -12.32
CA ILE A 64 13.33 -6.06 -12.24
C ILE A 64 12.52 -5.21 -11.26
N LEU A 65 13.17 -4.51 -10.33
CA LEU A 65 12.54 -3.60 -9.37
C LEU A 65 12.39 -2.17 -9.90
N ASP A 66 13.01 -1.86 -11.05
CA ASP A 66 12.99 -0.53 -11.67
C ASP A 66 11.84 -0.34 -12.67
N SER A 67 10.87 -1.26 -12.67
CA SER A 67 9.67 -1.11 -13.49
C SER A 67 8.74 -0.08 -12.86
N ALA A 68 8.75 1.14 -13.40
CA ALA A 68 7.79 2.16 -13.04
C ALA A 68 6.36 1.61 -13.22
N PRO A 69 5.47 1.70 -12.22
CA PRO A 69 4.11 1.21 -12.36
C PRO A 69 3.42 2.01 -13.47
N SER A 70 3.08 1.32 -14.56
CA SER A 70 2.21 1.86 -15.61
C SER A 70 0.80 1.99 -15.01
N ALA A 71 0.54 3.15 -14.39
CA ALA A 71 -0.76 3.49 -13.85
C ALA A 71 -1.73 3.71 -15.02
N THR A 72 -2.47 2.66 -15.39
CA THR A 72 -3.60 2.81 -16.28
C THR A 72 -4.63 3.73 -15.62
N PRO A 73 -5.10 4.79 -16.30
CA PRO A 73 -6.05 5.71 -15.70
C PRO A 73 -7.38 4.98 -15.44
N VAL A 74 -7.72 4.82 -14.17
CA VAL A 74 -8.96 4.19 -13.72
C VAL A 74 -10.14 5.04 -14.19
N LYS A 75 -11.00 4.47 -15.04
CA LYS A 75 -12.21 5.15 -15.51
C LYS A 75 -13.36 4.91 -14.55
N PHE A 76 -13.78 5.96 -13.85
CA PHE A 76 -14.95 5.91 -12.98
C PHE A 76 -16.25 6.09 -13.77
N LYS A 77 -17.27 5.31 -13.40
CA LYS A 77 -18.63 5.42 -13.90
C LYS A 77 -19.59 5.63 -12.75
N VAL A 78 -20.56 6.50 -12.94
CA VAL A 78 -21.67 6.73 -12.00
C VAL A 78 -22.99 6.26 -12.63
N SER A 79 -23.87 5.69 -11.81
CA SER A 79 -25.18 5.17 -12.21
C SER A 79 -26.20 5.41 -11.09
N ILE A 80 -27.49 5.54 -11.43
CA ILE A 80 -28.56 5.53 -10.43
C ILE A 80 -28.89 4.07 -10.12
N ALA A 81 -28.83 3.69 -8.84
CA ALA A 81 -29.13 2.35 -8.36
C ALA A 81 -30.55 2.23 -7.77
N SER A 82 -31.07 3.32 -7.19
CA SER A 82 -32.44 3.40 -6.68
C SER A 82 -32.96 4.83 -6.84
N PRO A 83 -34.25 5.04 -7.20
CA PRO A 83 -35.15 4.05 -7.79
C PRO A 83 -34.55 3.43 -9.06
N ALA A 84 -34.95 2.19 -9.39
CA ALA A 84 -34.55 1.57 -10.65
C ALA A 84 -35.15 2.35 -11.83
N ASN A 85 -34.56 2.23 -13.01
CA ASN A 85 -35.13 2.84 -14.21
C ASN A 85 -36.54 2.29 -14.45
N GLU A 86 -37.48 3.19 -14.75
CA GLU A 86 -38.91 2.96 -14.94
C GLU A 86 -39.65 2.44 -13.68
N ALA A 87 -39.02 2.50 -12.50
CA ALA A 87 -39.68 2.09 -11.26
C ALA A 87 -40.84 3.02 -10.90
N THR A 88 -41.91 2.44 -10.34
CA THR A 88 -42.99 3.22 -9.72
C THR A 88 -42.73 3.35 -8.22
N VAL A 89 -42.55 4.58 -7.76
CA VAL A 89 -42.44 4.91 -6.33
C VAL A 89 -43.83 5.32 -5.84
N ARG A 90 -44.37 4.57 -4.87
CA ARG A 90 -45.66 4.88 -4.25
C ARG A 90 -45.46 5.43 -2.86
N GLU A 91 -45.49 6.74 -2.73
CA GLU A 91 -45.23 7.44 -1.48
C GLU A 91 -46.11 8.69 -1.45
N ASN A 92 -46.88 8.89 -0.37
CA ASN A 92 -47.91 9.93 -0.32
C ASN A 92 -47.39 11.29 0.17
N THR A 93 -46.23 11.35 0.83
CA THR A 93 -45.62 12.59 1.33
C THR A 93 -44.75 13.30 0.29
N GLY A 94 -44.54 12.73 -0.91
CA GLY A 94 -43.60 13.26 -1.88
C GLY A 94 -42.14 12.90 -1.61
N SER A 95 -41.85 11.96 -0.70
CA SER A 95 -40.49 11.59 -0.29
C SER A 95 -39.93 10.47 -1.16
N VAL A 96 -38.79 10.72 -1.81
CA VAL A 96 -38.09 9.73 -2.64
C VAL A 96 -36.62 9.67 -2.27
N TYR A 97 -36.13 8.47 -1.94
CA TYR A 97 -34.71 8.23 -1.69
C TYR A 97 -34.01 7.76 -2.95
N VAL A 98 -33.03 8.55 -3.38
CA VAL A 98 -32.22 8.27 -4.57
C VAL A 98 -30.84 7.82 -4.14
N THR A 99 -30.39 6.67 -4.64
CA THR A 99 -29.05 6.12 -4.38
C THR A 99 -28.30 6.01 -5.69
N ALA A 100 -27.14 6.66 -5.78
CA ALA A 100 -26.19 6.50 -6.86
C ALA A 100 -25.14 5.44 -6.53
N ARG A 101 -24.65 4.74 -7.54
CA ARG A 101 -23.57 3.76 -7.46
C ARG A 101 -22.43 4.15 -8.37
N ILE A 102 -21.22 4.05 -7.83
CA ILE A 102 -19.98 4.39 -8.52
C ILE A 102 -19.15 3.12 -8.68
N ASN A 103 -18.59 2.93 -9.87
CA ASN A 103 -17.75 1.78 -10.20
C ASN A 103 -16.49 2.25 -10.95
N PRO A 104 -15.27 1.86 -10.53
CA PRO A 104 -14.93 1.10 -9.31
C PRO A 104 -15.24 1.88 -8.02
N ARG A 105 -15.09 1.21 -6.86
CA ARG A 105 -15.41 1.79 -5.55
C ARG A 105 -14.77 3.16 -5.40
N PHE A 106 -15.57 4.11 -4.93
CA PHE A 106 -15.26 5.51 -4.71
C PHE A 106 -13.91 5.72 -4.00
N GLU A 107 -13.11 6.66 -4.52
CA GLU A 107 -11.90 7.20 -3.88
C GLU A 107 -12.21 8.46 -3.07
N ASN A 108 -11.40 8.74 -2.05
CA ASN A 108 -11.58 9.92 -1.21
C ASN A 108 -11.54 11.22 -2.03
N GLY A 109 -12.45 12.14 -1.73
CA GLY A 109 -12.50 13.47 -2.34
C GLY A 109 -13.42 13.60 -3.55
N PHE A 110 -13.95 12.49 -4.10
CA PHE A 110 -14.94 12.56 -5.16
C PHE A 110 -16.26 13.13 -4.62
N LYS A 111 -17.03 13.82 -5.46
CA LYS A 111 -18.32 14.40 -5.08
C LYS A 111 -19.39 14.00 -6.10
N VAL A 112 -20.59 13.74 -5.62
CA VAL A 112 -21.75 13.44 -6.45
C VAL A 112 -22.75 14.58 -6.33
N GLN A 113 -23.29 15.02 -7.46
CA GLN A 113 -24.43 15.91 -7.53
C GLN A 113 -25.59 15.20 -8.21
N LEU A 114 -26.74 15.19 -7.57
CA LEU A 114 -27.97 14.72 -8.17
C LEU A 114 -28.60 15.83 -9.02
N LEU A 115 -29.15 15.47 -10.17
CA LEU A 115 -30.06 16.27 -10.96
C LEU A 115 -31.42 15.60 -10.93
N PHE A 116 -32.44 16.40 -10.63
CA PHE A 116 -33.84 16.02 -10.62
C PHE A 116 -34.57 16.88 -11.65
N ASP A 117 -35.17 16.25 -12.65
CA ASP A 117 -35.81 16.94 -13.80
C ASP A 117 -34.90 17.96 -14.49
N GLY A 118 -33.63 17.58 -14.65
CA GLY A 118 -32.58 18.42 -15.23
C GLY A 118 -32.03 19.50 -14.29
N ASN A 119 -32.65 19.74 -13.13
CA ASN A 119 -32.22 20.76 -12.18
C ASN A 119 -31.29 20.17 -11.10
N PRO A 120 -30.20 20.87 -10.72
CA PRO A 120 -29.33 20.39 -9.65
C PRO A 120 -30.05 20.35 -8.30
N HIS A 121 -30.05 19.17 -7.66
CA HIS A 121 -30.53 18.97 -6.31
C HIS A 121 -29.38 19.15 -5.31
N GLY A 122 -29.18 20.39 -4.87
CA GLY A 122 -28.12 20.78 -3.94
C GLY A 122 -26.73 20.86 -4.58
N ALA A 123 -25.73 21.11 -3.73
CA ALA A 123 -24.32 21.17 -4.15
C ALA A 123 -23.70 19.76 -4.26
N PRO A 124 -22.63 19.59 -5.06
CA PRO A 124 -21.88 18.34 -5.07
C PRO A 124 -21.40 17.96 -3.67
N SER A 125 -21.69 16.73 -3.24
CA SER A 125 -21.40 16.23 -1.90
C SER A 125 -20.73 14.86 -1.92
N ASN A 126 -20.13 14.45 -0.80
CA ASN A 126 -19.52 13.12 -0.69
C ASN A 126 -20.57 12.01 -0.46
N SER A 127 -21.87 12.36 -0.42
CA SER A 127 -22.95 11.38 -0.29
C SER A 127 -23.34 10.81 -1.65
N THR A 128 -23.63 9.51 -1.68
CA THR A 128 -24.25 8.85 -2.82
C THR A 128 -25.76 8.65 -2.64
N THR A 129 -26.32 9.06 -1.50
CA THR A 129 -27.75 8.98 -1.20
C THR A 129 -28.33 10.37 -1.00
N PHE A 130 -29.47 10.61 -1.63
CA PHE A 130 -30.16 11.90 -1.67
C PHE A 130 -31.64 11.69 -1.32
N ALA A 131 -32.22 12.66 -0.64
CA ALA A 131 -33.63 12.64 -0.28
C ALA A 131 -34.34 13.77 -1.02
N LEU A 132 -35.17 13.42 -1.98
CA LEU A 132 -36.11 14.33 -2.61
C LEU A 132 -37.35 14.43 -1.73
N ARG A 133 -37.90 15.63 -1.61
CA ARG A 133 -39.11 15.94 -0.84
C ARG A 133 -40.09 16.66 -1.73
N GLU A 134 -41.38 16.56 -1.41
CA GLU A 134 -42.46 17.21 -2.16
C GLU A 134 -42.42 16.88 -3.67
N VAL A 135 -42.02 15.66 -4.02
CA VAL A 135 -42.05 15.18 -5.40
C VAL A 135 -43.50 15.07 -5.86
N GLU A 136 -43.81 15.70 -6.99
CA GLU A 136 -45.13 15.68 -7.60
C GLU A 136 -45.50 14.29 -8.13
N ARG A 137 -46.78 14.05 -8.41
CA ARG A 137 -47.20 12.82 -9.09
C ARG A 137 -46.80 12.89 -10.56
N GLY A 138 -46.42 11.74 -11.13
CA GLY A 138 -46.15 11.62 -12.56
C GLY A 138 -44.75 11.11 -12.86
N GLU A 139 -44.29 11.42 -14.06
CA GLU A 139 -42.97 11.03 -14.56
C GLU A 139 -41.90 12.04 -14.10
N HIS A 140 -40.79 11.51 -13.61
CA HIS A 140 -39.64 12.30 -13.19
C HIS A 140 -38.34 11.66 -13.66
N THR A 141 -37.32 12.47 -13.84
CA THR A 141 -36.01 12.05 -14.34
C THR A 141 -34.91 12.32 -13.32
N LEU A 142 -33.97 11.38 -13.23
CA LEU A 142 -32.83 11.40 -12.34
C LEU A 142 -31.55 11.28 -13.16
N GLN A 143 -30.55 12.08 -12.81
CA GLN A 143 -29.20 11.95 -13.35
C GLN A 143 -28.18 12.30 -12.27
N ALA A 144 -27.05 11.61 -12.23
CA ALA A 144 -25.96 11.90 -11.30
C ALA A 144 -24.73 12.40 -12.06
N LYS A 145 -24.11 13.47 -11.55
CA LYS A 145 -22.81 13.96 -11.99
C LYS A 145 -21.76 13.61 -10.94
N LEU A 146 -20.64 13.05 -11.40
CA LEU A 146 -19.50 12.70 -10.56
C LEU A 146 -18.37 13.70 -10.81
N TYR A 147 -17.86 14.27 -9.73
CA TYR A 147 -16.76 15.23 -9.71
C TYR A 147 -15.56 14.63 -8.97
N ASP A 148 -14.36 15.00 -9.37
CA ASP A 148 -13.12 14.65 -8.65
C ASP A 148 -12.87 15.59 -7.45
N ALA A 149 -11.76 15.37 -6.76
CA ALA A 149 -11.31 16.21 -5.64
C ALA A 149 -11.05 17.68 -6.03
N ASN A 150 -10.80 17.96 -7.32
CA ASN A 150 -10.59 19.29 -7.86
C ASN A 150 -11.89 19.93 -8.39
N ASN A 151 -13.05 19.31 -8.14
CA ASN A 151 -14.37 19.68 -8.67
C ASN A 151 -14.47 19.63 -10.21
N LYS A 152 -13.62 18.85 -10.88
CA LYS A 152 -13.72 18.58 -12.33
C LYS A 152 -14.73 17.46 -12.56
N LEU A 153 -15.58 17.62 -13.58
CA LEU A 153 -16.52 16.58 -13.98
C LEU A 153 -15.79 15.35 -14.54
N VAL A 154 -16.00 14.20 -13.92
CA VAL A 154 -15.37 12.91 -14.28
C VAL A 154 -16.32 12.04 -15.08
N SER A 155 -17.60 11.99 -14.68
CA SER A 155 -18.58 11.09 -15.28
C SER A 155 -20.00 11.62 -15.07
N VAL A 156 -20.90 11.26 -15.98
CA VAL A 156 -22.34 11.55 -15.89
C VAL A 156 -23.08 10.24 -16.09
N SER A 157 -24.08 9.99 -15.25
CA SER A 157 -24.91 8.78 -15.39
C SER A 157 -25.83 8.88 -16.61
N PRO A 158 -26.31 7.75 -17.12
CA PRO A 158 -27.53 7.74 -17.92
C PRO A 158 -28.68 8.43 -17.17
N VAL A 159 -29.61 8.99 -17.93
CA VAL A 159 -30.89 9.48 -17.37
C VAL A 159 -31.71 8.26 -16.97
N SER A 160 -32.22 8.27 -15.74
CA SER A 160 -33.12 7.25 -15.20
C SER A 160 -34.48 7.87 -14.95
N THR A 161 -35.52 7.31 -15.52
CA THR A 161 -36.89 7.77 -15.32
C THR A 161 -37.54 6.98 -14.18
N PHE A 162 -38.38 7.62 -13.37
CA PHE A 162 -39.23 6.93 -12.39
C PHE A 162 -40.61 7.59 -12.36
N PHE A 163 -41.60 6.84 -11.88
CA PHE A 163 -42.98 7.29 -11.81
C PHE A 163 -43.40 7.44 -10.35
N MET A 164 -43.79 8.64 -9.97
CA MET A 164 -44.28 8.94 -8.63
C MET A 164 -45.81 8.79 -8.55
N HIS A 165 -46.26 7.95 -7.63
CA HIS A 165 -47.66 7.73 -7.34
C HIS A 165 -48.00 8.18 -5.92
N ARG A 166 -48.59 9.38 -5.81
CA ARG A 166 -49.15 9.91 -4.56
C ARG A 166 -50.66 10.14 -4.67
N THR A 167 -51.37 9.93 -3.56
CA THR A 167 -52.77 10.34 -3.42
C THR A 167 -52.85 11.86 -3.31
N SER A 168 -53.80 12.47 -4.02
CA SER A 168 -54.14 13.87 -3.79
C SER A 168 -54.98 13.95 -2.52
N ILE A 169 -54.48 14.65 -1.50
CA ILE A 169 -55.36 15.12 -0.43
C ILE A 169 -56.14 16.31 -0.98
N TYR A 170 -57.33 16.05 -1.51
CA TYR A 170 -58.29 17.12 -1.79
C TYR A 170 -58.82 17.62 -0.45
N GLY A 171 -58.16 18.62 0.12
CA GLY A 171 -58.68 19.39 1.23
C GLY A 171 -59.77 20.31 0.70
N GLY A 172 -61.02 19.82 0.67
CA GLY A 172 -62.18 20.67 0.49
C GLY A 172 -62.32 21.57 1.73
N ASN A 173 -62.19 22.88 1.52
CA ASN A 173 -62.59 23.92 2.46
C ASN A 173 -63.33 25.01 1.68
#